data_AF-A0A3D2I8I2-F1
#
_entry.id   AF-A0A3D2I8I2-F1
#
_cell.length_a   1.000
_cell.length_b   1.000
_cell.length_c   1.000
_cell.angle_alpha   90.00
_cell.angle_beta   90.00
_cell.angle_gamma   90.00
#
_symmetry.space_group_name_H-M   'P 1'
#
loop_
_entity.id
_entity.type
_entity.pdbx_description
1 polymer ?
#
loop_
_entity_poly.entity_id
_entity_poly.type
_entity_poly.pdbx_seq_one_letter_code
_entity_poly.pdbx_strand_id
1 'polypeptide(L)' 'AALARRAGVTERVCLSGGVAQNDAVRQALSDELNVPVSVDPLAQYFGAIGAALWAYKQQV' A
#
# COMPACT_ATOMS: atom_id res chain seq x y z
N ALA A 1 -7.33 -1.28 -9.84
CA ALA A 1 -7.16 -2.75 -9.92
C ALA A 1 -6.20 -3.24 -11.00
N ALA A 2 -6.20 -2.67 -12.21
CA ALA A 2 -5.36 -3.14 -13.32
C ALA A 2 -3.85 -3.28 -12.98
N LEU A 3 -3.31 -2.42 -12.11
CA LEU A 3 -1.93 -2.54 -11.59
C LEU A 3 -1.71 -3.75 -10.68
N ALA A 4 -2.64 -4.03 -9.77
CA ALA A 4 -2.51 -5.17 -8.88
C ALA A 4 -2.63 -6.48 -9.67
N ARG A 5 -3.60 -6.59 -10.59
CA ARG A 5 -3.79 -7.80 -11.42
C ARG A 5 -2.55 -8.17 -12.24
N ARG A 6 -1.89 -7.18 -12.88
CA ARG A 6 -0.67 -7.43 -13.67
C ARG A 6 0.56 -7.79 -12.82
N ALA A 7 0.57 -7.41 -11.54
CA ALA A 7 1.68 -7.66 -10.64
C ALA A 7 1.66 -9.08 -10.02
N GLY A 8 0.61 -9.87 -10.28
CA GLY A 8 0.46 -11.21 -9.71
C GLY A 8 0.17 -11.15 -8.21
N VAL A 9 -1.03 -10.68 -7.85
CA VAL A 9 -1.46 -10.46 -6.46
C VAL A 9 -1.17 -11.69 -5.57
N THR A 10 -0.31 -11.52 -4.58
CA THR A 10 -0.07 -12.47 -3.48
C THR A 10 -1.05 -12.22 -2.33
N GLU A 11 -1.19 -13.20 -1.42
CA GLU A 11 -2.24 -13.32 -0.38
C GLU A 11 -2.50 -12.07 0.50
N ARG A 12 -1.60 -11.07 0.52
CA ARG A 12 -1.76 -9.83 1.29
C ARG A 12 -1.49 -8.61 0.42
N VAL A 13 -2.53 -7.82 0.19
CA VAL A 13 -2.45 -6.51 -0.50
C VAL A 13 -2.47 -5.38 0.52
N CYS A 14 -1.52 -4.47 0.41
CA CYS A 14 -1.46 -3.25 1.22
C CYS A 14 -1.64 -2.02 0.33
N LEU A 15 -2.43 -1.05 0.78
CA LEU A 15 -2.59 0.23 0.10
C LEU A 15 -1.80 1.32 0.83
N SER A 16 -0.96 2.05 0.08
CA SER A 16 -0.12 3.15 0.57
C SER A 16 -0.40 4.46 -0.18
N GLY A 17 0.08 5.58 0.36
CA GLY A 17 -0.08 6.92 -0.22
C GLY A 17 -1.38 7.62 0.21
N GLY A 18 -1.64 8.83 -0.32
CA GLY A 18 -2.78 9.65 0.10
C GLY A 18 -4.16 8.99 -0.16
N VAL A 19 -4.26 8.18 -1.21
CA VAL A 19 -5.50 7.44 -1.55
C VAL A 19 -5.84 6.37 -0.50
N ALA A 20 -4.87 5.94 0.32
CA ALA A 20 -5.10 4.98 1.40
C ALA A 20 -6.07 5.49 2.48
N GLN A 21 -6.28 6.81 2.58
CA GLN A 21 -7.25 7.41 3.49
C GLN A 21 -8.69 7.32 2.97
N ASN A 22 -8.90 6.91 1.72
CA ASN A 22 -10.22 6.76 1.14
C ASN A 22 -10.72 5.32 1.30
N ASP A 23 -11.58 5.12 2.29
CA ASP A 23 -12.17 3.80 2.56
C ASP A 23 -13.01 3.25 1.41
N ALA A 24 -13.69 4.12 0.64
CA ALA A 24 -14.46 3.66 -0.52
C ALA A 24 -13.53 3.08 -1.60
N VAL A 25 -12.36 3.69 -1.81
CA VAL A 25 -11.35 3.17 -2.73
C VAL A 25 -10.74 1.86 -2.21
N ARG A 26 -10.47 1.77 -0.91
CA ARG A 26 -9.99 0.53 -0.27
C ARG A 26 -10.99 -0.62 -0.48
N GLN A 27 -12.28 -0.37 -0.22
CA GLN A 27 -13.33 -1.37 -0.37
C GLN A 27 -13.49 -1.80 -1.83
N ALA A 28 -13.61 -0.86 -2.75
CA ALA A 28 -13.75 -1.16 -4.18
C ALA A 28 -12.55 -1.94 -4.73
N LEU A 29 -11.34 -1.65 -4.26
CA LEU A 29 -10.15 -2.43 -4.61
C LEU A 29 -10.17 -3.84 -4.02
N SER A 30 -10.64 -4.00 -2.79
CA SER A 30 -10.77 -5.31 -2.14
C SER A 30 -11.73 -6.21 -2.89
N ASP A 31 -12.89 -5.68 -3.29
CA ASP A 31 -13.93 -6.40 -4.02
C ASP A 31 -13.43 -6.80 -5.42
N GLU A 32 -12.81 -5.87 -6.13
CA GLU A 32 -12.31 -6.10 -7.49
C GLU A 32 -11.14 -7.09 -7.53
N LEU A 33 -10.29 -7.11 -6.50
CA LEU A 33 -9.17 -8.06 -6.42
C LEU A 33 -9.54 -9.39 -5.75
N ASN A 34 -10.74 -9.50 -5.19
CA ASN A 34 -11.22 -10.63 -4.42
C ASN A 34 -10.25 -11.07 -3.30
N VAL A 35 -9.56 -10.10 -2.69
CA VAL A 35 -8.64 -10.30 -1.55
C VAL A 35 -8.73 -9.10 -0.60
N PRO A 36 -8.50 -9.27 0.72
CA PRO A 36 -8.48 -8.16 1.66
C PRO A 36 -7.37 -7.14 1.34
N VAL A 37 -7.74 -5.85 1.30
CA VAL A 37 -6.79 -4.74 1.19
C VAL A 37 -6.58 -4.12 2.57
N SER A 38 -5.36 -4.24 3.09
CA SER A 38 -4.94 -3.68 4.39
C SER A 38 -4.42 -2.25 4.22
N VAL A 39 -4.73 -1.39 5.20
CA VAL A 39 -4.23 -0.01 5.29
C VAL A 39 -3.73 0.23 6.71
N ASP A 40 -2.58 0.90 6.82
CA ASP A 40 -2.04 1.41 8.08
C ASP A 40 -2.37 2.91 8.23
N PRO A 41 -2.60 3.45 9.43
CA PRO A 41 -2.81 4.89 9.64
C PRO A 41 -1.66 5.77 9.08
N LEU A 42 -0.45 5.24 9.01
CA LEU A 42 0.73 5.93 8.47
C LEU A 42 0.95 5.70 6.97
N ALA A 43 0.01 5.05 6.27
CA ALA A 43 0.13 4.70 4.85
C ALA A 43 0.52 5.87 3.93
N GLN A 44 0.08 7.09 4.26
CA GLN A 44 0.45 8.31 3.51
C GLN A 44 1.96 8.62 3.61
N TYR A 45 2.60 8.25 4.72
CA TYR A 45 4.00 8.56 5.03
C TYR A 45 4.98 7.45 4.62
N PHE A 46 4.51 6.32 4.08
CA PHE A 46 5.36 5.17 3.77
C PHE A 46 6.53 5.50 2.84
N GLY A 47 6.34 6.42 1.88
CA GLY A 47 7.44 6.90 1.03
C GLY A 47 8.53 7.63 1.82
N ALA A 48 8.15 8.53 2.73
CA ALA A 48 9.08 9.26 3.59
C ALA A 48 9.77 8.35 4.61
N ILE A 49 9.03 7.41 5.20
CA ILE A 49 9.56 6.40 6.11
C ILE A 49 10.58 5.51 5.37
N GLY A 50 10.26 5.07 4.14
CA GLY A 50 11.18 4.31 3.30
C GLY A 50 12.47 5.08 2.99
N ALA A 51 12.36 6.37 2.68
CA ALA A 51 13.53 7.23 2.47
C ALA A 51 14.39 7.37 3.74
N ALA A 52 13.76 7.54 4.91
CA ALA A 52 14.46 7.62 6.18
C ALA A 52 15.19 6.31 6.55
N LEU A 53 14.54 5.16 6.36
CA LEU A 53 15.15 3.84 6.57
C LEU A 53 16.33 3.60 5.62
N TRP A 54 16.20 4.03 4.36
CA TRP A 54 17.29 3.92 3.40
C TRP A 54 18.48 4.80 3.79
N ALA A 55 18.23 6.07 4.16
CA ALA A 55 19.27 6.97 4.62
C ALA A 55 20.00 6.42 5.86
N TYR A 56 19.25 5.88 6.83
CA TYR A 56 19.81 5.23 8.01
C TYR A 56 20.68 4.02 7.64
N LYS A 57 20.22 3.16 6.73
CA LYS A 57 21.00 2.00 6.23
C LYS A 57 22.29 2.38 5.50
N GLN A 58 22.43 3.61 5.02
CA GLN A 58 23.68 4.08 4.41
C GLN A 58 24.66 4.71 5.42
N GLN A 59 24.21 5.00 6.64
CA GLN A 59 25.07 5.52 7.71
C GLN A 59 25.73 4.41 8.54
N VAL A 60 25.23 3.17 8.41
CA VAL A 60 25.73 1.95 9.05
C VAL A 60 26.43 1.09 8.01
#